data_AF-A0A0G7N8R2-F1
#
_entry.id   AF-A0A0G7N8R2-F1
#
_cell.length_a   1.000
_cell.length_b   1.000
_cell.length_c   1.000
_cell.angle_alpha   90.00
_cell.angle_beta   90.00
_cell.angle_gamma   90.00
#
_symmetry.space_group_name_H-M   'P 1'
#
loop_
_entity.id
_entity.type
_entity.pdbx_description
1 polymer ?
#
loop_
_entity_poly.entity_id
_entity_poly.type
_entity_poly.pdbx_seq_one_letter_code
_entity_poly.pdbx_strand_id
1 'polypeptide(L)' 'MLVEIFRFYLEGLLLAAITMVMLCLLWILWRAVTKKDKTILQRQAFLYEMIMVAILTIPILSFAFMSILVVLKAK' A
#
# COMPACT_ATOMS: atom_id res chain seq x y z
N MET A 1 8.69 22.57 12.74
CA MET A 1 7.85 21.61 13.49
C MET A 1 6.61 21.14 12.72
N LEU A 2 5.53 21.93 12.55
CA LEU A 2 4.33 21.44 11.83
C LEU A 2 4.60 21.08 10.36
N VAL A 3 5.31 21.94 9.63
CA VAL A 3 5.71 21.71 8.23
C VAL A 3 6.54 20.42 8.07
N GLU A 4 7.34 20.12 9.08
CA GLU A 4 8.26 18.98 9.08
C GLU A 4 7.53 17.67 9.37
N ILE A 5 6.61 17.68 10.34
CA ILE A 5 5.68 16.57 10.60
C ILE A 5 4.84 16.28 9.36
N PHE A 6 4.29 17.32 8.72
CA PHE A 6 3.51 17.16 7.49
C PHE A 6 4.34 16.61 6.33
N ARG A 7 5.59 17.07 6.19
CA ARG A 7 6.53 16.53 5.20
C ARG A 7 6.81 15.04 5.43
N PHE A 8 7.07 14.61 6.66
CA PHE A 8 7.29 13.19 6.96
C PHE A 8 6.06 12.34 6.73
N TYR A 9 4.86 12.87 7.02
CA TYR A 9 3.62 12.18 6.69
C TYR A 9 3.46 12.00 5.17
N LEU A 10 3.71 13.04 4.36
CA LEU A 10 3.63 12.93 2.91
C LEU A 10 4.68 11.97 2.33
N GLU A 11 5.92 12.00 2.85
CA GLU A 11 6.96 11.03 2.48
C GLU A 11 6.53 9.60 2.85
N GLY A 12 6.00 9.39 4.06
CA GLY A 12 5.47 8.10 4.51
C GLY A 12 4.29 7.60 3.68
N LEU A 13 3.39 8.51 3.28
CA LEU A 13 2.23 8.20 2.45
C LEU A 13 2.65 7.72 1.06
N LEU A 14 3.63 8.39 0.46
CA LEU A 14 4.17 8.02 -0.84
C LEU A 14 4.86 6.65 -0.77
N LEU A 15 5.67 6.40 0.27
CA LEU A 15 6.29 5.09 0.49
C LEU A 15 5.25 3.99 0.71
N ALA A 16 4.19 4.27 1.48
CA ALA A 16 3.09 3.34 1.70
C ALA A 16 2.34 3.00 0.42
N ALA A 17 2.02 4.01 -0.39
CA ALA A 17 1.35 3.81 -1.67
C ALA A 17 2.17 2.95 -2.62
N ILE A 18 3.47 3.25 -2.79
CA ILE A 18 4.36 2.47 -3.65
C ILE A 18 4.47 1.03 -3.14
N THR A 19 4.68 0.85 -1.84
CA THR A 19 4.80 -0.48 -1.23
C THR A 19 3.53 -1.31 -1.44
N MET A 20 2.36 -0.72 -1.17
CA MET A 20 1.07 -1.41 -1.36
C MET A 20 0.80 -1.72 -2.82
N VAL A 21 1.09 -0.81 -3.75
CA VAL A 21 0.95 -1.09 -5.19
C VAL A 21 1.85 -2.26 -5.60
N MET A 22 3.11 -2.29 -5.16
CA MET A 22 4.01 -3.41 -5.47
C MET A 22 3.49 -4.73 -4.88
N LEU A 23 3.06 -4.76 -3.62
CA LEU A 23 2.51 -5.96 -2.98
C LEU A 23 1.24 -6.45 -3.69
N CYS A 24 0.32 -5.53 -4.02
CA CYS A 24 -0.90 -5.84 -4.74
C CYS A 24 -0.60 -6.41 -6.13
N LEU A 25 0.32 -5.78 -6.88
CA LEU A 25 0.72 -6.25 -8.21
C LEU A 25 1.34 -7.64 -8.13
N LEU A 26 2.27 -7.87 -7.18
CA LEU A 26 2.87 -9.19 -6.97
C LEU A 26 1.80 -10.25 -6.67
N TRP A 27 0.84 -9.93 -5.80
CA TRP A 27 -0.24 -10.85 -5.44
C TRP A 27 -1.18 -11.14 -6.62
N ILE A 28 -1.55 -10.11 -7.39
CA ILE A 28 -2.37 -10.26 -8.59
C ILE A 28 -1.65 -11.11 -9.64
N LEU A 29 -0.36 -10.87 -9.88
CA LEU A 29 0.44 -11.65 -10.82
C LEU A 29 0.56 -13.12 -10.38
N TRP A 30 0.85 -13.38 -9.10
CA TRP A 30 0.88 -14.74 -8.55
C TRP A 30 -0.47 -15.43 -8.77
N ARG A 31 -1.58 -14.75 -8.46
CA ARG A 31 -2.92 -15.31 -8.59
C ARG A 31 -3.29 -15.59 -10.05
N ALA A 32 -2.86 -14.73 -10.97
CA ALA A 32 -3.03 -14.92 -12.40
C ALA A 32 -2.27 -16.17 -12.90
N VAL A 33 -1.03 -16.36 -12.47
CA VAL A 33 -0.21 -17.54 -12.82
C VAL A 33 -0.83 -18.83 -12.29
N THR A 34 -1.38 -18.79 -11.07
CA THR A 34 -2.04 -19.96 -10.45
C THR A 34 -3.45 -20.23 -10.99
N LYS A 35 -3.97 -19.41 -11.93
CA LYS A 35 -5.28 -19.55 -12.60
C LYS A 35 -6.44 -19.84 -11.64
N LYS A 36 -6.41 -19.24 -10.44
CA LYS A 36 -7.43 -19.50 -9.40
C LYS A 36 -8.82 -18.98 -9.79
N ASP A 37 -8.88 -17.93 -10.60
CA ASP A 37 -10.14 -17.29 -11.01
C ASP A 37 -10.58 -17.77 -12.40
N LYS A 38 -11.64 -18.59 -12.41
CA LYS A 38 -12.18 -19.23 -13.62
C LYS A 38 -13.15 -18.32 -14.39
N THR A 39 -13.83 -17.41 -13.70
CA THR A 39 -14.81 -16.50 -14.31
C THR A 39 -14.35 -15.04 -14.26
N ILE A 40 -14.88 -14.21 -15.16
CA ILE A 40 -14.59 -12.77 -15.20
C ILE A 40 -15.09 -12.09 -13.91
N LEU A 41 -16.25 -12.50 -13.39
CA LEU A 41 -16.83 -11.96 -12.16
C LEU A 41 -15.91 -12.19 -10.94
N GLN A 42 -15.30 -13.38 -10.82
CA GLN A 42 -14.36 -13.69 -9.74
C GLN A 42 -13.11 -12.81 -9.81
N ARG A 43 -12.60 -12.55 -11.02
CA ARG A 43 -11.45 -11.64 -11.22
C ARG A 43 -11.78 -10.22 -10.82
N GLN A 44 -12.95 -9.71 -11.19
CA GLN A 44 -13.40 -8.37 -10.82
C GLN A 44 -13.58 -8.24 -9.31
N ALA A 45 -14.29 -9.18 -8.68
CA ALA A 45 -14.49 -9.19 -7.23
C ALA A 45 -13.16 -9.13 -6.46
N PHE A 46 -12.19 -9.96 -6.88
CA PHE A 46 -10.85 -9.95 -6.30
C PHE A 46 -10.10 -8.63 -6.49
N LEU A 47 -10.17 -8.00 -7.68
CA LEU A 47 -9.55 -6.69 -7.89
C LEU A 47 -10.18 -5.62 -6.99
N TYR A 48 -11.50 -5.64 -6.80
CA TYR A 48 -12.18 -4.74 -5.88
C TYR A 48 -11.75 -4.97 -4.42
N GLU A 49 -11.62 -6.23 -3.99
CA GLU A 49 -11.09 -6.57 -2.67
C GLU A 49 -9.66 -6.05 -2.50
N MET A 50 -8.79 -6.24 -3.49
CA MET A 50 -7.41 -5.75 -3.45
C MET A 50 -7.33 -4.21 -3.36
N ILE A 51 -8.20 -3.51 -4.10
CA ILE A 51 -8.30 -2.04 -4.02
C ILE A 51 -8.78 -1.64 -2.62
N MET A 52 -9.78 -2.32 -2.06
CA MET A 52 -10.28 -2.04 -0.72
C MET A 52 -9.19 -2.23 0.34
N VAL A 53 -8.44 -3.34 0.25
CA VAL A 53 -7.28 -3.59 1.11
C VAL A 53 -6.26 -2.46 0.99
N ALA A 54 -5.91 -2.04 -0.24
CA ALA A 54 -4.95 -0.96 -0.45
C ALA A 54 -5.43 0.36 0.17
N ILE A 55 -6.69 0.77 -0.08
CA ILE A 55 -7.26 2.01 0.45
C ILE A 55 -7.24 2.02 1.99
N LEU A 56 -7.57 0.89 2.62
CA LEU A 56 -7.62 0.79 4.08
C LEU A 56 -6.22 0.70 4.73
N THR A 57 -5.25 0.08 4.06
CA THR A 57 -3.93 -0.20 4.65
C THR A 57 -2.90 0.89 4.38
N ILE A 58 -2.96 1.59 3.25
CA ILE A 58 -2.08 2.73 2.93
C ILE A 58 -2.01 3.77 4.06
N PRO A 59 -3.11 4.27 4.64
CA PRO A 59 -3.02 5.26 5.71
C PRO A 59 -2.33 4.71 6.97
N ILE A 60 -2.58 3.45 7.34
CA ILE A 60 -1.95 2.80 8.49
C ILE A 60 -0.45 2.63 8.25
N LEU A 61 -0.07 2.14 7.06
CA LEU A 61 1.32 1.93 6.67
C LEU A 61 2.09 3.26 6.53
N SER A 62 1.39 4.33 6.11
CA SER A 62 1.95 5.68 6.05
C SER A 62 2.45 6.15 7.41
N PHE A 63 1.67 5.92 8.48
CA PHE A 63 2.10 6.25 9.85
C PHE A 63 3.29 5.42 10.31
N ALA A 64 3.37 4.16 9.92
CA ALA A 64 4.54 3.32 10.21
C ALA A 64 5.80 3.88 9.53
N PHE A 65 5.72 4.20 8.23
CA PHE A 65 6.86 4.80 7.51
C PHE A 65 7.24 6.17 8.05
N MET A 66 6.26 7.04 8.33
CA MET A 66 6.49 8.33 8.96
C MET A 66 7.25 8.17 10.29
N SER A 67 6.83 7.23 11.15
CA SER A 67 7.48 7.00 12.44
C SER A 67 8.94 6.58 12.27
N ILE A 68 9.23 5.70 11.30
CA ILE A 68 10.59 5.27 10.97
C ILE A 68 11.41 6.45 10.43
N LEU A 69 10.85 7.23 9.50
CA LEU A 69 11.52 8.40 8.91
C LEU A 69 11.89 9.44 9.96
N VAL A 70 11.00 9.72 10.91
CA VAL A 70 11.29 10.63 12.03
C VAL A 70 12.48 10.11 12.83
N VAL A 71 12.50 8.82 13.22
CA VAL A 71 13.63 8.26 13.99
C VAL A 71 14.95 8.32 13.22
N LEU A 72 14.92 8.05 11.92
CA LEU A 72 16.12 8.05 11.09
C LEU A 72 16.66 9.46 10.82
N LYS A 73 15.79 10.45 10.67
CA LYS A 73 16.14 11.85 10.34
C LYS A 73 16.22 12.77 11.56
N ALA A 74 15.82 12.29 12.75
CA ALA A 74 16.01 13.00 14.02
C ALA A 74 17.43 12.84 14.60
N LYS A 75 18.35 12.24 13.84
CA LYS A 75 19.81 12.36 14.05
C LYS A 75 20.33 13.54 13.24
#